data_AF-A0A1E5IM29-F1
#
_entry.id   AF-A0A1E5IM29-F1
#
_cell.length_a   1.000
_cell.length_b   1.000
_cell.length_c   1.000
_cell.angle_alpha   90.00
_cell.angle_beta   90.00
_cell.angle_gamma   90.00
#
_symmetry.space_group_name_H-M   'P 1'
#
loop_
_entity.id
_entity.type
_entity.pdbx_description
1 polymer ?
#
loop_
_entity_poly.entity_id
_entity_poly.type
_entity_poly.pdbx_seq_one_letter_code
_entity_poly.pdbx_strand_id
1 'polypeptide(L)'
;MKTVSDIERITARVSSGSANPKDLAALKNSLKTINNISEIIKSADGLDFNIPENTQITNKISSYLSDEPSASLKDENVIKNKEW
;
A
#
# COMPACT_ATOMS: atom_id res chain seq x y z
N MET A 1 -8.76 -14.98 0.68
CA MET A 1 -8.62 -13.65 1.30
C MET A 1 -7.30 -13.61 2.09
N LYS A 2 -6.26 -12.97 1.57
CA LYS A 2 -5.11 -12.50 2.37
C LYS A 2 -5.21 -10.98 2.34
N THR A 3 -5.89 -10.40 3.33
CA THR A 3 -6.19 -8.95 3.39
C THR A 3 -4.94 -8.10 3.60
N VAL A 4 -3.88 -8.68 4.18
CA VAL A 4 -2.59 -8.03 4.38
C VAL A 4 -1.52 -8.88 3.68
N SER A 5 -0.77 -8.26 2.78
CA SER A 5 0.39 -8.87 2.13
C SER A 5 1.62 -8.82 3.03
N ASP A 6 2.66 -9.56 2.67
CA ASP A 6 3.94 -9.57 3.37
C ASP A 6 4.67 -8.21 3.18
N ILE A 7 4.44 -7.28 4.12
CA ILE A 7 4.95 -5.91 4.09
C ILE A 7 6.47 -5.87 4.18
N GLU A 8 7.06 -6.71 5.03
CA GLU A 8 8.52 -6.76 5.19
C GLU A 8 9.18 -7.10 3.84
N ARG A 9 8.71 -8.16 3.19
CA ARG A 9 9.26 -8.60 1.92
C ARG A 9 9.01 -7.61 0.77
N ILE A 10 7.85 -6.93 0.76
CA ILE A 10 7.60 -5.86 -0.22
C ILE A 10 8.52 -4.66 0.03
N THR A 11 8.69 -4.25 1.30
CA THR A 11 9.55 -3.12 1.67
C THR A 11 11.01 -3.38 1.34
N ALA A 12 11.47 -4.63 1.49
CA ALA A 12 12.80 -5.05 1.03
C ALA A 12 12.98 -4.90 -0.49
N ARG A 13 11.94 -5.26 -1.28
CA ARG A 13 11.96 -5.05 -2.74
C ARG A 13 11.91 -3.57 -3.12
N VAL A 14 11.13 -2.75 -2.40
CA VAL A 14 11.07 -1.30 -2.62
C VAL A 14 12.45 -0.68 -2.35
N SER A 15 13.05 -1.02 -1.22
CA SER A 15 14.36 -0.50 -0.81
C SER A 15 15.49 -0.90 -1.76
N SER A 16 15.39 -2.09 -2.37
CA SER A 16 16.36 -2.58 -3.37
C SER A 16 16.04 -2.17 -4.80
N GLY A 17 14.93 -1.45 -5.04
CA GLY A 17 14.51 -1.03 -6.40
C GLY A 17 13.98 -2.15 -7.29
N SER A 18 13.69 -3.33 -6.72
CA SER A 18 13.19 -4.51 -7.45
C SER A 18 11.68 -4.73 -7.34
N ALA A 19 10.97 -3.84 -6.62
CA ALA A 19 9.52 -3.90 -6.49
C ALA A 19 8.83 -3.65 -7.84
N ASN A 20 7.85 -4.49 -8.17
CA ASN A 20 7.01 -4.29 -9.34
C ASN A 20 5.72 -3.49 -8.99
N PRO A 21 4.92 -3.06 -9.97
CA PRO A 21 3.69 -2.31 -9.69
C PRO A 21 2.68 -3.06 -8.81
N LYS A 22 2.57 -4.39 -8.93
CA LYS A 22 1.70 -5.19 -8.07
C LYS A 22 2.18 -5.22 -6.62
N ASP A 23 3.49 -5.16 -6.37
CA ASP A 23 4.04 -5.01 -5.03
C ASP A 23 3.59 -3.69 -4.40
N LEU A 24 3.62 -2.59 -5.16
CA LEU A 24 3.17 -1.28 -4.68
C LEU A 24 1.65 -1.26 -4.42
N ALA A 25 0.85 -1.91 -5.28
CA ALA A 25 -0.57 -2.06 -5.04
C ALA A 25 -0.87 -2.92 -3.79
N ALA A 26 -0.13 -4.01 -3.60
CA ALA A 26 -0.23 -4.87 -2.44
C ALA A 26 0.17 -4.13 -1.14
N LEU A 27 1.24 -3.32 -1.18
CA LEU A 27 1.66 -2.47 -0.07
C LEU A 27 0.57 -1.46 0.29
N LYS A 28 0.06 -0.70 -0.71
CA LYS A 28 -1.04 0.26 -0.53
C LYS A 28 -2.24 -0.40 0.17
N ASN A 29 -2.68 -1.56 -0.32
CA ASN A 29 -3.85 -2.24 0.22
C ASN A 29 -3.60 -2.72 1.66
N SER A 30 -2.42 -3.28 1.93
CA SER A 30 -2.02 -3.73 3.26
C SER A 30 -1.99 -2.58 4.27
N LEU A 31 -1.42 -1.45 3.86
CA LEU A 31 -1.34 -0.24 4.67
C LEU A 31 -2.72 0.38 4.97
N LYS A 32 -3.64 0.38 3.98
CA LYS A 32 -5.05 0.76 4.22
C LYS A 32 -5.72 -0.15 5.25
N THR A 33 -5.52 -1.46 5.15
CA THR A 33 -6.05 -2.40 6.16
C THR A 33 -5.45 -2.14 7.54
N ILE A 34 -4.16 -1.84 7.63
CA ILE A 34 -3.50 -1.50 8.89
C ILE A 34 -4.07 -0.21 9.51
N ASN A 35 -4.36 0.82 8.71
CA ASN A 35 -5.00 2.04 9.23
C ASN A 35 -6.37 1.73 9.83
N ASN A 36 -7.20 0.92 9.15
CA ASN A 36 -8.50 0.51 9.68
C ASN A 36 -8.36 -0.28 10.99
N ILE A 37 -7.37 -1.19 11.08
CA ILE A 37 -7.08 -1.92 12.32
C ILE A 37 -6.64 -0.95 13.42
N SER A 38 -5.81 0.05 13.09
CA SER A 38 -5.38 1.06 14.06
C SER A 38 -6.54 1.87 14.60
N GLU A 39 -7.53 2.22 13.78
CA GLU A 39 -8.74 2.92 14.22
C GLU A 39 -9.56 2.07 15.20
N ILE A 40 -9.73 0.78 14.89
CA ILE A 40 -10.43 -0.16 15.79
C ILE A 40 -9.70 -0.28 17.13
N ILE A 41 -8.37 -0.45 17.11
CA ILE A 41 -7.56 -0.56 18.34
C ILE A 41 -7.65 0.71 19.17
N LYS A 42 -7.57 1.89 18.56
CA LYS A 42 -7.71 3.19 19.25
C LYS A 42 -9.07 3.36 19.94
N SER A 43 -10.11 2.67 19.45
CA SER A 43 -11.45 2.69 20.05
C SER A 43 -11.64 1.71 21.21
N ALA A 44 -10.69 0.80 21.44
CA ALA A 44 -10.78 -0.22 22.48
C ALA A 44 -10.09 0.25 23.77
N ASP A 45 -10.83 0.22 24.88
CA ASP A 45 -10.27 0.53 26.19
C ASP A 45 -9.19 -0.50 26.59
N GLY A 46 -8.06 0.00 27.10
CA GLY A 46 -6.97 -0.82 27.63
C GLY A 46 -5.93 -1.32 26.63
N LEU A 47 -6.06 -0.97 25.34
CA LEU A 47 -5.01 -1.22 24.33
C LEU A 47 -4.26 0.09 24.02
N ASP A 48 -3.13 0.31 24.70
CA ASP A 48 -2.21 1.40 24.38
C ASP A 48 -1.25 0.98 23.25
N PHE A 49 -1.80 0.81 22.05
CA PHE A 49 -1.03 0.45 20.86
C PHE A 49 -1.22 1.49 19.76
N ASN A 50 -0.18 2.27 19.51
CA ASN A 50 -0.19 3.30 18.49
C ASN A 50 0.53 2.83 17.22
N ILE A 51 -0.25 2.52 16.18
CA ILE A 51 0.29 2.24 14.85
C ILE A 51 0.40 3.56 14.09
N PRO A 52 1.58 3.90 13.52
CA PRO A 52 1.73 5.09 12.70
C PRO A 52 0.79 5.08 11.51
N GLU A 53 0.10 6.20 11.31
CA GLU A 53 -0.74 6.40 10.14
C GLU A 53 0.14 6.54 8.88
N ASN A 54 -0.23 5.85 7.81
CA ASN A 54 0.54 5.76 6.57
C ASN A 54 -0.23 6.36 5.37
N THR A 55 -1.21 7.23 5.65
CA THR A 55 -2.10 7.87 4.67
C THR A 55 -1.36 8.63 3.58
N GLN A 56 -0.23 9.28 3.90
CA GLN A 56 0.58 9.97 2.89
C GLN A 56 1.09 9.00 1.81
N ILE A 57 1.57 7.82 2.20
CA ILE A 57 2.12 6.81 1.28
C ILE A 57 1.00 6.17 0.46
N THR A 58 -0.11 5.80 1.12
CA THR A 58 -1.24 5.18 0.41
C THR A 58 -1.88 6.13 -0.59
N ASN A 59 -1.96 7.43 -0.26
CA ASN A 59 -2.44 8.47 -1.18
C ASN A 59 -1.48 8.67 -2.35
N LYS A 60 -0.17 8.75 -2.08
CA LYS A 60 0.84 8.89 -3.13
C LYS A 60 0.75 7.74 -4.13
N ILE A 61 0.73 6.49 -3.67
CA ILE A 61 0.59 5.32 -4.55
C ILE A 61 -0.74 5.38 -5.31
N SER A 62 -1.86 5.69 -4.64
CA SER A 62 -3.19 5.78 -5.28
C SER A 62 -3.27 6.85 -6.38
N SER A 63 -2.50 7.93 -6.23
CA SER A 63 -2.51 9.06 -7.16
C SER A 63 -1.73 8.83 -8.45
N TYR A 64 -0.83 7.86 -8.47
CA TYR A 64 0.03 7.55 -9.62
C TYR A 64 -0.23 6.16 -10.21
N LEU A 65 -0.53 5.16 -9.38
CA LEU A 65 -0.68 3.77 -9.81
C LEU A 65 -2.12 3.47 -10.22
N SER A 66 -2.32 2.71 -11.30
CA SER A 66 -3.62 2.12 -11.64
C SER A 66 -4.17 1.30 -10.47
N ASP A 67 -5.50 1.16 -10.40
CA ASP A 67 -6.13 0.44 -9.29
C ASP A 67 -5.82 -1.07 -9.33
N GLU A 68 -5.76 -1.63 -10.54
CA GLU A 68 -5.28 -2.99 -10.82
C GLU A 68 -4.10 -2.95 -11.80
N PRO A 69 -2.88 -2.64 -11.34
CA PRO A 69 -1.75 -2.47 -12.24
C PRO A 69 -1.21 -3.82 -12.72
N SER A 70 -0.72 -3.82 -13.95
CA SER A 70 0.07 -4.93 -14.50
C SER A 70 1.37 -5.15 -13.70
N ALA A 71 1.89 -6.39 -13.71
CA ALA A 71 3.17 -6.67 -13.04
C ALA A 71 4.38 -6.14 -13.84
N SER A 72 4.24 -5.98 -15.14
CA SER A 72 5.26 -5.46 -16.04
C SER A 72 5.10 -3.95 -16.18
N LEU A 73 6.19 -3.20 -16.01
CA LEU A 73 6.23 -1.75 -16.27
C LEU A 73 6.05 -1.40 -17.75
N LYS A 74 6.18 -2.36 -18.66
CA LYS A 74 6.03 -2.14 -20.10
C LYS A 74 4.57 -2.15 -20.55
N ASP A 75 3.65 -2.48 -19.65
CA ASP A 75 2.24 -2.61 -19.95
C ASP A 75 1.54 -1.25 -19.79
N GLU A 76 0.54 -0.98 -20.61
CA GLU A 76 -0.15 0.33 -20.66
C GLU A 76 -0.95 0.65 -19.38
N ASN A 77 -1.27 -0.36 -18.56
CA ASN A 77 -2.07 -0.22 -17.34
C ASN A 77 -1.22 -0.27 -16.07
N VAL A 78 -0.32 0.70 -15.91
CA VAL A 78 0.52 0.82 -14.70
C VAL A 78 0.38 2.19 -14.06
N ILE A 79 0.62 3.26 -14.82
CA ILE A 79 0.55 4.63 -14.32
C ILE A 79 -0.76 5.27 -14.80
N LYS A 80 -1.47 5.94 -13.89
CA LYS A 80 -2.64 6.75 -14.22
C LYS A 80 -2.20 7.90 -15.12
N ASN A 81 -2.76 7.98 -16.33
CA ASN A 81 -2.61 9.16 -17.16
C ASN A 81 -3.29 10.34 -16.46
N LYS A 82 -2.49 11.32 -16.04
CA LYS A 82 -3.00 12.65 -15.68
C LYS A 82 -2.86 13.52 -16.92
N GLU A 83 -3.96 14.06 -17.42
CA GLU A 83 -3.92 15.25 -18.25
C GLU A 83 -3.32 16.37 -17.38
N TRP A 84 -2.22 16.96 -17.83
CA TRP A 84 -1.48 18.04 -17.15
C TRP A 84 -1.80 19.39 -17.79
#